data_AF-A0AAE5S537-F1
#
_entry.id   AF-A0AAE5S537-F1
#
_cell.length_a   1.000
_cell.length_b   1.000
_cell.length_c   1.000
_cell.angle_alpha   90.00
_cell.angle_beta   90.00
_cell.angle_gamma   90.00
#
_symmetry.space_group_name_H-M   'P 1'
#
loop_
_entity.id
_entity.type
_entity.pdbx_description
1 polymer ?
#
loop_
_entity_poly.entity_id
_entity_poly.type
_entity_poly.pdbx_seq_one_letter_code
_entity_poly.pdbx_strand_id
1 'polypeptide(L)'
;MVLVKEIISSDNAERSSIIIGGGSVKLNAWPTNPDGESLVLVATIECANLKKISGFSSIPKEGVLYIFSTYSRSDYFLDNITYSGDTSELELILSGYTLVIMGNSDSEIVSPNESIPKAHTEFKEREVGHDEYPVFSMLTNTPPNGIVLPPDLQKEYEFVMQLYSSDFPEPFKDIFYLTDAVGCLLLKKDGSGSGLFFVHTA
;
A
#
# COMPACT_ATOMS: atom_id res chain seq x y z
N MET A 1 -19.58 -14.64 1.70
CA MET A 1 -19.24 -13.71 0.62
C MET A 1 -19.13 -12.34 1.24
N VAL A 2 -18.00 -11.68 1.01
CA VAL A 2 -17.77 -10.27 1.36
C VAL A 2 -17.73 -9.49 0.06
N LEU A 3 -18.47 -8.38 -0.01
CA LEU A 3 -18.42 -7.47 -1.15
C LEU A 3 -17.20 -6.56 -0.99
N VAL A 4 -16.30 -6.58 -1.96
CA VAL A 4 -15.07 -5.77 -1.98
C VAL A 4 -15.04 -4.88 -3.22
N LYS A 5 -14.13 -3.90 -3.22
CA LYS A 5 -13.85 -3.06 -4.39
C LYS A 5 -12.50 -3.45 -4.97
N GLU A 6 -12.53 -4.28 -6.00
CA GLU A 6 -11.36 -4.64 -6.80
C GLU A 6 -10.76 -3.36 -7.43
N ILE A 7 -9.45 -3.20 -7.30
CA ILE A 7 -8.67 -2.10 -7.86
C ILE A 7 -8.14 -2.57 -9.21
N ILE A 8 -8.60 -1.94 -10.29
CA ILE A 8 -8.17 -2.28 -11.66
C ILE A 8 -7.54 -1.07 -12.34
N SER A 9 -6.62 -1.31 -13.26
CA SER A 9 -6.05 -0.23 -14.08
C SER A 9 -7.15 0.45 -14.90
N SER A 10 -7.05 1.77 -15.02
CA SER A 10 -7.97 2.61 -15.79
C SER A 10 -7.19 3.58 -16.66
N ASP A 11 -7.69 3.84 -17.86
CA ASP A 11 -7.17 4.91 -18.73
C ASP A 11 -7.70 6.30 -18.32
N ASN A 12 -8.63 6.36 -17.36
CA ASN A 12 -9.27 7.60 -16.95
C ASN A 12 -8.65 8.20 -15.67
N ALA A 13 -7.74 9.15 -15.88
CA ALA A 13 -7.00 9.80 -14.80
C ALA A 13 -7.85 10.61 -13.81
N GLU A 14 -9.02 11.14 -14.22
CA GLU A 14 -9.79 12.08 -13.41
C GLU A 14 -10.56 11.43 -12.25
N ARG A 15 -10.65 10.10 -12.23
CA ARG A 15 -11.45 9.35 -11.25
C ARG A 15 -10.61 8.54 -10.26
N SER A 16 -9.29 8.55 -10.40
CA SER A 16 -8.43 7.70 -9.59
C SER A 16 -8.27 8.24 -8.17
N SER A 17 -8.87 7.53 -7.21
CA SER A 17 -8.59 7.76 -5.79
C SER A 17 -7.30 7.08 -5.34
N ILE A 18 -6.85 6.07 -6.10
CA ILE A 18 -5.58 5.36 -5.90
C ILE A 18 -4.82 5.41 -7.23
N ILE A 19 -3.55 5.76 -7.18
CA ILE A 19 -2.65 5.74 -8.32
C ILE A 19 -1.51 4.79 -7.96
N ILE A 20 -1.25 3.81 -8.81
CA ILE A 20 -0.14 2.88 -8.65
C ILE A 20 1.13 3.51 -9.22
N GLY A 21 2.23 3.39 -8.48
CA GLY A 21 3.53 3.89 -8.88
C GLY A 21 3.58 5.41 -9.07
N GLY A 22 4.39 5.83 -10.02
CA GLY A 22 4.74 7.22 -10.27
C GLY A 22 6.12 7.58 -9.71
N GLY A 23 6.69 8.63 -10.31
CA GLY A 23 8.05 9.08 -9.99
C GLY A 23 8.10 10.44 -9.32
N SER A 24 6.98 11.02 -8.87
CA SER A 24 6.98 12.30 -8.16
C SER A 24 6.01 12.31 -6.98
N VAL A 25 6.38 13.05 -5.94
CA VAL A 25 5.60 13.21 -4.70
C VAL A 25 5.76 14.62 -4.15
N LYS A 26 4.79 15.06 -3.35
CA LYS A 26 4.85 16.33 -2.61
C LYS A 26 5.36 16.11 -1.18
N LEU A 27 6.65 15.80 -1.07
CA LEU A 27 7.36 15.61 0.19
C LEU A 27 8.59 16.52 0.27
N ASN A 28 8.99 16.87 1.48
CA ASN A 28 10.19 17.69 1.71
C ASN A 28 11.50 16.96 1.35
N ALA A 29 11.51 15.63 1.43
CA ALA A 29 12.63 14.77 1.03
C ALA A 29 12.10 13.40 0.60
N TRP A 30 12.84 12.74 -0.30
CA TRP A 30 12.52 11.38 -0.72
C TRP A 30 12.91 10.39 0.40
N PRO A 31 12.02 9.48 0.81
CA PRO A 31 12.30 8.60 1.93
C PRO A 31 13.34 7.51 1.58
N THR A 32 14.12 7.11 2.57
CA THR A 32 15.14 6.06 2.47
C THR A 32 14.87 4.98 3.51
N ASN A 33 15.26 3.73 3.20
CA ASN A 33 15.23 2.62 4.16
C ASN A 33 16.40 2.75 5.17
N PRO A 34 16.44 1.89 6.21
CA PRO A 34 17.53 1.89 7.19
C PRO A 34 18.94 1.67 6.61
N ASP A 35 19.04 1.03 5.44
CA ASP A 35 20.30 0.81 4.72
C ASP A 35 20.73 2.02 3.87
N GLY A 36 19.91 3.08 3.82
CA GLY A 36 20.18 4.32 3.09
C GLY A 36 19.75 4.28 1.62
N GLU A 37 19.07 3.23 1.18
CA GLU A 37 18.54 3.11 -0.17
C GLU A 37 17.21 3.86 -0.29
N SER A 38 16.97 4.48 -1.44
CA SER A 38 15.71 5.20 -1.67
C SER A 38 14.54 4.24 -1.83
N LEU A 39 13.45 4.46 -1.07
CA LEU A 39 12.26 3.64 -1.20
C LEU A 39 11.56 3.89 -2.54
N VAL A 40 10.84 2.88 -3.03
CA VAL A 40 10.03 2.98 -4.25
C VAL A 40 8.61 3.38 -3.89
N LEU A 41 8.03 4.33 -4.62
CA LEU A 41 6.63 4.72 -4.47
C LEU A 41 5.74 3.59 -5.02
N VAL A 42 4.98 2.95 -4.13
CA VAL A 42 4.06 1.85 -4.45
C VAL A 42 2.72 2.39 -4.90
N ALA A 43 2.15 3.31 -4.12
CA ALA A 43 0.86 3.90 -4.42
C ALA A 43 0.70 5.29 -3.80
N THR A 44 -0.14 6.08 -4.45
CA THR A 44 -0.61 7.40 -3.98
C THR A 44 -2.12 7.35 -3.78
N ILE A 45 -2.61 7.87 -2.67
CA ILE A 45 -4.03 7.92 -2.33
C ILE A 45 -4.49 9.36 -2.16
N GLU A 46 -5.54 9.72 -2.90
CA GLU A 46 -6.30 10.95 -2.70
C GLU A 46 -7.34 10.74 -1.58
N CYS A 47 -6.99 11.12 -0.34
CA CYS A 47 -7.75 10.75 0.86
C CYS A 47 -9.22 11.18 0.80
N ALA A 48 -9.49 12.41 0.32
CA ALA A 48 -10.84 12.94 0.21
C ALA A 48 -11.71 12.12 -0.76
N ASN A 49 -11.12 11.62 -1.85
CA ASN A 49 -11.83 10.83 -2.85
C ASN A 49 -12.01 9.39 -2.37
N LEU A 50 -10.95 8.78 -1.81
CA LEU A 50 -11.03 7.42 -1.30
C LEU A 50 -12.00 7.30 -0.13
N LYS A 51 -12.04 8.29 0.77
CA LYS A 51 -12.96 8.32 1.91
C LYS A 51 -14.42 8.37 1.46
N LYS A 52 -14.74 9.16 0.43
CA LYS A 52 -16.11 9.22 -0.14
C LYS A 52 -16.55 7.87 -0.72
N ILE A 53 -15.62 7.13 -1.32
CA ILE A 53 -15.91 5.84 -1.98
C ILE A 53 -16.02 4.69 -0.98
N SER A 54 -15.18 4.68 0.06
CA SER A 54 -15.09 3.58 1.03
C SER A 54 -15.97 3.75 2.26
N GLY A 55 -16.11 4.99 2.74
CA GLY A 55 -16.70 5.28 4.05
C GLY A 55 -15.82 4.92 5.25
N PHE A 56 -14.56 4.52 5.05
CA PHE A 56 -13.67 4.10 6.14
C PHE A 56 -13.29 5.29 7.03
N SER A 57 -13.32 5.09 8.34
CA SER A 57 -13.11 6.16 9.32
C SER A 57 -11.64 6.53 9.44
N SER A 58 -10.74 5.55 9.30
CA SER A 58 -9.28 5.70 9.39
C SER A 58 -8.65 6.52 8.26
N ILE A 59 -9.27 6.58 7.08
CA ILE A 59 -8.77 7.39 5.98
C ILE A 59 -8.89 8.87 6.35
N PRO A 60 -7.84 9.70 6.19
CA PRO A 60 -7.91 11.14 6.43
C PRO A 60 -9.02 11.83 5.63
N LYS A 61 -9.52 12.97 6.12
CA LYS A 61 -10.56 13.73 5.41
C LYS A 61 -10.06 14.37 4.12
N GLU A 62 -8.79 14.74 4.09
CA GLU A 62 -8.14 15.47 3.01
C GLU A 62 -6.64 15.13 2.97
N GLY A 63 -5.95 15.67 1.97
CA GLY A 63 -4.54 15.42 1.73
C GLY A 63 -4.28 14.17 0.87
N VAL A 64 -2.99 13.93 0.65
CA VAL A 64 -2.49 12.85 -0.19
C VAL A 64 -1.64 11.93 0.68
N LEU A 65 -1.91 10.63 0.64
CA LEU A 65 -1.10 9.62 1.29
C LEU A 65 -0.18 8.96 0.27
N TYR A 66 1.08 8.79 0.61
CA TYR A 66 2.06 8.06 -0.18
C TYR A 66 2.47 6.78 0.55
N ILE A 67 2.53 5.68 -0.19
CA ILE A 67 2.95 4.37 0.29
C ILE A 67 4.24 4.01 -0.40
N PHE A 68 5.25 3.68 0.39
CA PHE A 68 6.58 3.33 -0.06
C PHE A 68 6.98 1.94 0.44
N SER A 69 7.79 1.25 -0.35
CA SER A 69 8.39 -0.03 0.00
C SER A 69 9.84 -0.09 -0.46
N THR A 70 10.65 -0.87 0.23
CA THR A 70 11.95 -1.31 -0.25
C THR A 70 11.74 -2.22 -1.46
N TYR A 71 12.59 -2.07 -2.47
CA TYR A 71 12.62 -2.90 -3.67
C TYR A 71 14.04 -2.92 -4.24
N SER A 72 14.53 -4.12 -4.55
CA SER A 72 15.76 -4.33 -5.31
C SER A 72 15.51 -5.41 -6.36
N ARG A 73 16.04 -5.23 -7.58
CA ARG A 73 16.00 -6.26 -8.61
C ARG A 73 17.05 -7.37 -8.40
N SER A 74 18.08 -7.08 -7.61
CA SER A 74 19.23 -7.95 -7.42
C SER A 74 19.28 -8.60 -6.05
N ASP A 75 18.85 -7.87 -5.02
CA ASP A 75 19.09 -8.24 -3.64
C ASP A 75 17.83 -8.82 -3.00
N TYR A 76 18.04 -9.70 -2.03
CA TYR A 76 16.96 -10.23 -1.22
C TYR A 76 16.50 -9.19 -0.20
N PHE A 77 15.22 -8.83 -0.23
CA PHE A 77 14.64 -7.83 0.70
C PHE A 77 13.30 -8.25 1.32
N LEU A 78 12.81 -9.46 1.04
CA LEU A 78 11.46 -9.89 1.45
C LEU A 78 11.28 -9.84 2.97
N ASP A 79 12.26 -10.32 3.75
CA ASP A 79 12.19 -10.34 5.22
C ASP A 79 12.05 -8.93 5.81
N ASN A 80 12.59 -7.92 5.14
CA ASN A 80 12.56 -6.53 5.62
C ASN A 80 11.18 -5.88 5.52
N ILE A 81 10.32 -6.42 4.65
CA ILE A 81 8.99 -5.87 4.37
C ILE A 81 7.86 -6.82 4.74
N THR A 82 8.17 -8.04 5.20
CA THR A 82 7.16 -9.05 5.54
C THR A 82 6.67 -8.89 6.97
N TYR A 83 5.38 -9.18 7.19
CA TYR A 83 4.83 -9.30 8.53
C TYR A 83 3.77 -10.41 8.60
N SER A 84 4.00 -11.34 9.53
CA SER A 84 3.19 -12.54 9.79
C SER A 84 2.54 -12.53 11.18
N GLY A 85 2.75 -11.46 11.95
CA GLY A 85 2.34 -11.36 13.35
C GLY A 85 3.52 -11.42 14.33
N ASP A 86 4.75 -11.66 13.86
CA ASP A 86 5.95 -11.70 14.69
C ASP A 86 6.43 -10.29 15.10
N THR A 87 6.92 -10.16 16.34
CA THR A 87 7.31 -8.85 16.87
C THR A 87 8.58 -8.31 16.22
N SER A 88 9.55 -9.16 15.89
CA SER A 88 10.79 -8.74 15.23
C SER A 88 10.53 -8.29 13.79
N GLU A 89 9.59 -8.93 13.09
CA GLU A 89 9.11 -8.46 11.78
C GLU A 89 8.43 -7.09 11.89
N LEU A 90 7.57 -6.88 12.90
CA LEU A 90 6.93 -5.58 13.12
C LEU A 90 7.97 -4.47 13.40
N GLU A 91 9.03 -4.77 14.13
CA GLU A 91 10.13 -3.83 14.36
C GLU A 91 10.82 -3.41 13.05
N LEU A 92 11.00 -4.33 12.10
CA LEU A 92 11.52 -4.00 10.76
C LEU A 92 10.57 -3.08 9.99
N ILE A 93 9.26 -3.36 9.99
CA ILE A 93 8.27 -2.48 9.37
C ILE A 93 8.33 -1.07 9.97
N LEU A 94 8.39 -0.98 11.30
CA LEU A 94 8.46 0.30 12.01
C LEU A 94 9.79 1.03 11.84
N SER A 95 10.87 0.32 11.49
CA SER A 95 12.19 0.92 11.29
C SER A 95 12.33 1.71 9.98
N GLY A 96 11.41 1.51 9.01
CA GLY A 96 11.34 2.31 7.79
C GLY A 96 11.66 1.58 6.47
N TYR A 97 11.71 0.25 6.46
CA TYR A 97 11.81 -0.51 5.19
C TYR A 97 10.56 -0.38 4.31
N THR A 98 9.44 0.01 4.92
CA THR A 98 8.26 0.51 4.26
C THR A 98 7.87 1.84 4.92
N LEU A 99 7.09 2.66 4.23
CA LEU A 99 6.65 3.92 4.82
C LEU A 99 5.29 4.32 4.29
N VAL A 100 4.42 4.73 5.22
CA VAL A 100 3.14 5.38 4.92
C VAL A 100 3.23 6.81 5.43
N ILE A 101 3.14 7.79 4.53
CA ILE A 101 3.35 9.20 4.87
C ILE A 101 2.38 10.12 4.14
N MET A 102 1.87 11.13 4.85
CA MET A 102 1.08 12.20 4.26
C MET A 102 1.98 13.21 3.54
N GLY A 103 1.48 13.75 2.42
CA GLY A 103 2.11 14.88 1.75
C GLY A 103 2.34 16.05 2.71
N ASN A 104 3.54 16.61 2.66
CA ASN A 104 4.00 17.62 3.62
C ASN A 104 4.80 18.76 2.96
N SER A 105 4.65 18.91 1.65
CA SER A 105 5.25 19.98 0.85
C SER A 105 4.26 20.48 -0.20
N ASP A 106 4.47 21.71 -0.66
CA ASP A 106 3.74 22.26 -1.81
C ASP A 106 4.44 21.94 -3.14
N SER A 107 5.75 21.71 -3.09
CA SER A 107 6.60 21.40 -4.24
C SER A 107 6.69 19.90 -4.47
N GLU A 108 6.76 19.51 -5.75
CA GLU A 108 7.05 18.13 -6.12
C GLU A 108 8.55 17.87 -6.13
N ILE A 109 8.93 16.71 -5.61
CA ILE A 109 10.24 16.09 -5.78
C ILE A 109 10.10 14.82 -6.62
N VAL A 110 11.16 14.42 -7.29
CA VAL A 110 11.20 13.27 -8.20
C VAL A 110 12.00 12.14 -7.57
N SER A 111 11.62 10.90 -7.86
CA SER A 111 12.36 9.72 -7.43
C SER A 111 13.80 9.78 -7.91
N PRO A 112 14.79 9.45 -7.05
CA PRO A 112 16.18 9.38 -7.46
C PRO A 112 16.49 8.13 -8.29
N ASN A 113 15.62 7.11 -8.25
CA ASN A 113 15.82 5.79 -8.87
C ASN A 113 14.70 5.47 -9.87
N GLU A 114 14.81 4.31 -10.52
CA GLU A 114 13.75 3.79 -11.39
C GLU A 114 12.43 3.67 -10.61
N SER A 115 11.37 4.22 -11.18
CA SER A 115 10.04 4.27 -10.58
C SER A 115 9.09 3.31 -11.29
N ILE A 116 8.15 2.75 -10.53
CA ILE A 116 7.01 2.01 -11.09
C ILE A 116 6.27 2.95 -12.05
N PRO A 117 5.96 2.52 -13.29
CA PRO A 117 5.13 3.31 -14.19
C PRO A 117 3.84 3.78 -13.52
N LYS A 118 3.51 5.06 -13.68
CA LYS A 118 2.28 5.62 -13.11
C LYS A 118 1.08 4.96 -13.80
N ALA A 119 0.22 4.30 -13.03
CA ALA A 119 -1.01 3.72 -13.51
C ALA A 119 -2.21 4.25 -12.71
N HIS A 120 -3.17 4.80 -13.43
CA HIS A 120 -4.45 5.23 -12.88
C HIS A 120 -5.32 4.00 -12.59
N THR A 121 -6.16 4.09 -11.57
CA THR A 121 -7.05 2.98 -11.19
C THR A 121 -8.51 3.40 -11.07
N GLU A 122 -9.38 2.41 -11.16
CA GLU A 122 -10.80 2.51 -10.83
C GLU A 122 -11.24 1.31 -9.98
N PHE A 123 -12.46 1.39 -9.46
CA PHE A 123 -13.01 0.35 -8.60
C PHE A 123 -14.11 -0.43 -9.31
N LYS A 124 -14.04 -1.75 -9.19
CA LYS A 124 -15.10 -2.66 -9.61
C LYS A 124 -15.58 -3.49 -8.42
N GLU A 125 -16.90 -3.59 -8.25
CA GLU A 125 -17.45 -4.44 -7.20
C GLU A 125 -17.23 -5.92 -7.52
N ARG A 126 -16.78 -6.67 -6.52
CA ARG A 126 -16.51 -8.10 -6.61
C ARG A 126 -16.89 -8.78 -5.31
N GLU A 127 -17.47 -9.97 -5.39
CA GLU A 127 -17.72 -10.81 -4.22
C GLU A 127 -16.53 -11.76 -4.00
N VAL A 128 -16.13 -11.92 -2.74
CA VAL A 128 -15.05 -12.84 -2.33
C VAL A 128 -15.58 -13.83 -1.30
N GLY A 129 -15.32 -15.11 -1.52
CA GLY A 129 -15.61 -16.18 -0.56
C GLY A 129 -14.85 -16.00 0.75
N HIS A 130 -15.46 -16.41 1.87
CA HIS A 130 -14.76 -16.38 3.17
C HIS A 130 -13.60 -17.37 3.26
N ASP A 131 -13.54 -18.34 2.33
CA ASP A 131 -12.49 -19.37 2.27
C ASP A 131 -11.50 -19.09 1.11
N GLU A 132 -11.68 -17.99 0.37
CA GLU A 132 -10.85 -17.64 -0.78
C GLU A 132 -9.61 -16.85 -0.39
N TYR A 133 -8.53 -17.06 -1.12
CA TYR A 133 -7.29 -16.29 -1.05
C TYR A 133 -7.24 -15.36 -2.27
N PRO A 134 -7.68 -14.09 -2.13
CA PRO A 134 -7.83 -13.19 -3.28
C PRO A 134 -6.47 -12.78 -3.85
N VAL A 135 -6.20 -13.19 -5.08
CA VAL A 135 -4.99 -12.89 -5.88
C VAL A 135 -5.18 -11.64 -6.75
N PHE A 136 -5.69 -10.55 -6.16
CA PHE A 136 -5.94 -9.29 -6.85
C PHE A 136 -5.97 -8.11 -5.85
N SER A 137 -5.65 -6.92 -6.31
CA SER A 137 -5.66 -5.69 -5.52
C SER A 137 -7.09 -5.29 -5.18
N MET A 138 -7.36 -4.95 -3.93
CA MET A 138 -8.71 -4.60 -3.49
C MET A 138 -8.71 -3.67 -2.29
N LEU A 139 -9.73 -2.82 -2.26
CA LEU A 139 -10.11 -2.00 -1.12
C LEU A 139 -11.16 -2.75 -0.30
N THR A 140 -10.86 -2.99 0.98
CA THR A 140 -11.71 -3.71 1.94
C THR A 140 -11.30 -3.34 3.36
N ASN A 141 -12.24 -3.30 4.29
CA ASN A 141 -11.93 -3.14 5.72
C ASN A 141 -11.85 -4.48 6.48
N THR A 142 -12.01 -5.58 5.76
CA THR A 142 -11.91 -6.94 6.30
C THR A 142 -10.65 -7.58 5.75
N PRO A 143 -9.66 -7.93 6.60
CA PRO A 143 -8.48 -8.67 6.18
C PRO A 143 -8.92 -9.98 5.49
N PRO A 144 -8.45 -10.27 4.27
CA PRO A 144 -8.71 -11.55 3.61
C PRO A 144 -7.96 -12.71 4.27
N ASN A 145 -8.29 -13.93 3.87
CA ASN A 145 -7.60 -15.13 4.33
C ASN A 145 -6.11 -15.11 4.01
N GLY A 146 -5.33 -15.71 4.90
CA GLY A 146 -3.87 -15.65 4.91
C GLY A 146 -3.35 -14.54 5.82
N ILE A 147 -4.01 -13.38 5.82
CA ILE A 147 -3.55 -12.23 6.60
C ILE A 147 -3.98 -12.37 8.06
N VAL A 148 -3.01 -12.61 8.94
CA VAL A 148 -3.22 -12.67 10.39
C VAL A 148 -2.76 -11.36 11.02
N LEU A 149 -3.70 -10.57 11.52
CA LEU A 149 -3.41 -9.36 12.29
C LEU A 149 -3.56 -9.65 13.78
N PRO A 150 -2.56 -9.39 14.63
CA PRO A 150 -2.72 -9.53 16.07
C PRO A 150 -3.84 -8.63 16.62
N PRO A 151 -4.57 -9.05 17.68
CA PRO A 151 -5.68 -8.27 18.23
C PRO A 151 -5.32 -6.86 18.66
N ASP A 152 -4.10 -6.64 19.17
CA ASP A 152 -3.65 -5.31 19.59
C ASP A 152 -3.46 -4.37 18.40
N LEU A 153 -2.93 -4.88 17.28
CA LEU A 153 -2.82 -4.11 16.05
C LEU A 153 -4.20 -3.78 15.49
N GLN A 154 -5.15 -4.72 15.55
CA GLN A 154 -6.54 -4.48 15.14
C GLN A 154 -7.29 -3.47 16.03
N LYS A 155 -6.87 -3.26 17.28
CA LYS A 155 -7.47 -2.22 18.13
C LYS A 155 -7.08 -0.82 17.66
N GLU A 156 -5.83 -0.63 17.28
CA GLU A 156 -5.28 0.67 16.90
C GLU A 156 -5.48 0.98 15.40
N TYR A 157 -5.41 -0.04 14.56
CA TYR A 157 -5.43 0.09 13.11
C TYR A 157 -6.67 -0.53 12.47
N GLU A 158 -7.07 0.04 11.34
CA GLU A 158 -8.05 -0.49 10.40
C GLU A 158 -7.31 -1.00 9.16
N PHE A 159 -7.64 -2.21 8.71
CA PHE A 159 -7.18 -2.69 7.40
C PHE A 159 -7.90 -1.91 6.31
N VAL A 160 -7.18 -1.43 5.31
CA VAL A 160 -7.75 -0.54 4.29
C VAL A 160 -7.75 -1.19 2.91
N MET A 161 -6.65 -1.84 2.54
CA MET A 161 -6.54 -2.49 1.24
C MET A 161 -5.43 -3.51 1.20
N GLN A 162 -5.51 -4.34 0.18
CA GLN A 162 -4.40 -5.13 -0.30
C GLN A 162 -4.02 -4.73 -1.74
N LEU A 163 -2.75 -4.84 -2.07
CA LEU A 163 -2.19 -4.66 -3.41
C LEU A 163 -1.48 -5.94 -3.80
N TYR A 164 -1.89 -6.56 -4.90
CA TYR A 164 -1.30 -7.80 -5.38
C TYR A 164 -0.12 -7.49 -6.31
N SER A 165 1.03 -8.11 -6.09
CA SER A 165 2.27 -7.74 -6.79
C SER A 165 2.14 -7.86 -8.32
N SER A 166 1.48 -8.89 -8.83
CA SER A 166 1.29 -9.07 -10.28
C SER A 166 0.37 -8.04 -10.95
N ASP A 167 -0.40 -7.26 -10.18
CA ASP A 167 -1.24 -6.20 -10.73
C ASP A 167 -0.44 -4.93 -11.08
N PHE A 168 0.83 -4.86 -10.66
CA PHE A 168 1.70 -3.75 -10.98
C PHE A 168 2.14 -3.79 -12.45
N PRO A 169 2.37 -2.62 -13.07
CA PRO A 169 2.81 -2.54 -14.44
C PRO A 169 4.22 -3.15 -14.61
N GLU A 170 4.47 -3.75 -15.77
CA GLU A 170 5.80 -4.22 -16.15
C GLU A 170 6.82 -3.06 -16.10
N PRO A 171 8.07 -3.32 -15.65
CA PRO A 171 8.62 -4.60 -15.22
C PRO A 171 8.47 -4.92 -13.72
N PHE A 172 7.56 -4.25 -12.99
CA PHE A 172 7.48 -4.29 -11.52
C PHE A 172 6.43 -5.27 -10.96
N LYS A 173 6.16 -6.38 -11.66
CA LYS A 173 5.23 -7.41 -11.18
C LYS A 173 5.72 -8.17 -9.95
N ASP A 174 6.97 -7.94 -9.55
CA ASP A 174 7.65 -8.49 -8.39
C ASP A 174 7.99 -7.40 -7.36
N ILE A 175 7.25 -6.29 -7.33
CA ILE A 175 7.50 -5.15 -6.43
C ILE A 175 7.62 -5.57 -4.95
N PHE A 176 6.96 -6.67 -4.57
CA PHE A 176 7.01 -7.26 -3.23
C PHE A 176 7.88 -8.54 -3.18
N TYR A 177 8.94 -8.58 -4.00
CA TYR A 177 9.88 -9.68 -4.20
C TYR A 177 9.31 -10.90 -4.94
N LEU A 178 8.06 -11.28 -4.66
CA LEU A 178 7.36 -12.38 -5.34
C LEU A 178 6.18 -11.86 -6.15
N THR A 179 5.87 -12.51 -7.27
CA THR A 179 4.74 -12.11 -8.13
C THR A 179 3.38 -12.35 -7.46
N ASP A 180 3.31 -13.29 -6.53
CA ASP A 180 2.11 -13.67 -5.78
C ASP A 180 2.05 -13.04 -4.37
N ALA A 181 3.02 -12.20 -4.02
CA ALA A 181 3.01 -11.45 -2.77
C ALA A 181 1.92 -10.38 -2.72
N VAL A 182 1.46 -10.08 -1.51
CA VAL A 182 0.38 -9.13 -1.25
C VAL A 182 0.86 -8.05 -0.28
N GLY A 183 0.88 -6.80 -0.75
CA GLY A 183 1.10 -5.63 0.10
C GLY A 183 -0.19 -5.22 0.83
N CYS A 184 -0.10 -4.96 2.12
CA CYS A 184 -1.22 -4.71 3.02
C CYS A 184 -1.11 -3.31 3.62
N LEU A 185 -2.16 -2.50 3.51
CA LEU A 185 -2.22 -1.19 4.17
C LEU A 185 -3.09 -1.26 5.43
N LEU A 186 -2.50 -0.84 6.54
CA LEU A 186 -3.20 -0.51 7.78
C LEU A 186 -3.13 1.00 8.02
N LEU A 187 -4.24 1.63 8.39
CA LEU A 187 -4.27 3.02 8.85
C LEU A 187 -4.74 3.10 10.29
N LYS A 188 -4.15 4.00 11.08
CA LYS A 188 -4.62 4.27 12.44
C LYS A 188 -6.08 4.75 12.40
N LYS A 189 -6.88 4.23 13.32
CA LYS A 189 -8.31 4.57 13.46
C LYS A 189 -8.56 6.01 13.91
N ASP A 190 -7.52 6.75 14.29
CA ASP A 190 -7.59 8.17 14.67
C ASP A 190 -7.77 9.13 13.48
N GLY A 191 -7.63 8.64 12.24
CA GLY A 191 -7.78 9.46 11.04
C GLY A 191 -6.60 10.38 10.75
N SER A 192 -5.46 10.17 11.41
CA SER A 192 -4.24 10.98 11.24
C SER A 192 -3.53 10.76 9.90
N GLY A 193 -3.79 9.62 9.24
CA GLY A 193 -3.04 9.17 8.07
C GLY A 193 -1.76 8.41 8.42
N SER A 194 -1.44 8.28 9.71
CA SER A 194 -0.39 7.36 10.16
C SER A 194 -0.81 5.92 9.86
N GLY A 195 0.09 5.12 9.31
CA GLY A 195 -0.22 3.77 8.88
C GLY A 195 0.98 2.85 8.86
N LEU A 196 0.72 1.58 8.58
CA LEU A 196 1.71 0.57 8.33
C LEU A 196 1.46 -0.02 6.95
N PHE A 197 2.54 -0.29 6.24
CA PHE A 197 2.50 -1.08 5.02
C PHE A 197 3.42 -2.28 5.21
N PHE A 198 2.97 -3.46 4.82
CA PHE A 198 3.80 -4.66 4.91
C PHE A 198 3.35 -5.67 3.87
N VAL A 199 4.18 -6.67 3.63
CA VAL A 199 3.91 -7.74 2.69
C VAL A 199 3.52 -8.99 3.45
N HIS A 200 2.55 -9.70 2.89
CA HIS A 200 2.20 -11.05 3.25
C HIS A 200 2.46 -11.96 2.05
N THR A 201 3.04 -13.11 2.31
CA THR A 201 3.25 -14.18 1.32
C THR A 201 2.43 -15.39 1.76
N ALA A 202 1.81 -16.07 0.79
CA ALA A 202 0.95 -17.22 1.02
C ALA A 202 1.75 -18.50 1.32
#